data_AF-A0A951I3B6-F1
#
_entry.id   AF-A0A951I3B6-F1
#
_cell.length_a   1.000
_cell.length_b   1.000
_cell.length_c   1.000
_cell.angle_alpha   90.00
_cell.angle_beta   90.00
_cell.angle_gamma   90.00
#
_symmetry.space_group_name_H-M   'P 1'
#
loop_
_entity.id
_entity.type
_entity.pdbx_description
1 polymer ?
#
loop_
_entity_poly.entity_id
_entity_poly.type
_entity_poly.pdbx_seq_one_letter_code
_entity_poly.pdbx_strand_id
1 'polypeptide(L)'
;MSRAPERQDFSKIATAARIPNLIEIQRESYNRFLQMDLLPEERENTGLQAVFQSVFPISDFRGTATLDFVEFQIGNWQCKCGRLEGLNYLRGNCKNCGSTIKVDPLVPGETLCHKCGTFNAVRPQLCDNCGEPVGLKHKHDQQECQERGMSYSVPLKVKIRLTVFDKDPETESLSIRDIKEEEVFFGEIPLMTDNGTFIINGTERVIVSQLHRSPGVFFKRGLLNVAKVIPYRGSWVEFEYDQKNLLYVRVGKRKFLATIFLRALGIWLDPQFDASRGVTTDSQLEESIKNASFSDADILSAFHVADQLRVEQGRLFISVPESGTSNLVGMKVDFDVMGRGADPIVRAGKKVTNTALESLRKANIGEVEIDTAQLEGAFAL
;
A
#
# COMPACT_ATOMS: atom_id res chain seq x y z
N MET A 1 1.59 32.94 -52.55
CA MET A 1 1.85 31.97 -51.47
C MET A 1 1.74 30.58 -52.05
N SER A 2 2.82 29.80 -52.04
CA SER A 2 2.81 28.41 -52.52
C SER A 2 1.91 27.57 -51.63
N ARG A 3 1.04 26.75 -52.24
CA ARG A 3 0.17 25.82 -51.52
C ARG A 3 1.05 24.77 -50.83
N ALA A 4 0.76 24.46 -49.56
CA ALA A 4 1.49 23.44 -48.83
C ALA A 4 1.43 22.09 -49.58
N PRO A 5 2.51 21.29 -49.58
CA PRO A 5 2.55 20.02 -50.28
C PRO A 5 1.50 19.06 -49.73
N GLU A 6 0.77 18.40 -50.63
CA GLU A 6 -0.27 17.44 -50.28
C GLU A 6 0.35 16.06 -50.00
N ARG A 7 0.03 15.48 -48.84
CA ARG A 7 0.50 14.15 -48.44
C ARG A 7 -0.44 13.09 -48.99
N GLN A 8 0.05 12.23 -49.88
CA GLN A 8 -0.67 11.03 -50.31
C GLN A 8 -0.46 9.90 -49.30
N ASP A 9 -1.56 9.34 -48.81
CA ASP A 9 -1.57 8.20 -47.89
C ASP A 9 -1.95 6.93 -48.66
N PHE A 10 -1.08 5.91 -48.63
CA PHE A 10 -1.28 4.62 -49.29
C PHE A 10 -1.77 3.52 -48.32
N SER A 11 -2.12 3.89 -47.08
CA SER A 11 -2.57 2.94 -46.07
C SER A 11 -3.87 2.23 -46.51
N LYS A 12 -3.84 0.91 -46.47
CA LYS A 12 -5.01 0.05 -46.78
C LYS A 12 -5.93 -0.14 -45.56
N ILE A 13 -5.40 0.09 -44.36
CA ILE A 13 -6.11 -0.08 -43.09
C ILE A 13 -6.46 1.32 -42.59
N ALA A 14 -7.75 1.57 -42.35
CA ALA A 14 -8.22 2.84 -41.82
C ALA A 14 -7.84 3.00 -40.34
N THR A 15 -7.25 4.14 -40.00
CA THR A 15 -6.92 4.51 -38.63
C THR A 15 -8.22 4.78 -37.85
N ALA A 16 -8.61 3.84 -36.99
CA ALA A 16 -9.87 3.94 -36.21
C ALA A 16 -9.79 4.92 -35.03
N ALA A 17 -8.59 5.10 -34.45
CA ALA A 17 -8.35 6.01 -33.34
C ALA A 17 -7.27 7.02 -33.73
N ARG A 18 -7.49 8.29 -33.39
CA ARG A 18 -6.48 9.34 -33.60
C ARG A 18 -5.27 9.06 -32.72
N ILE A 19 -4.10 9.48 -33.20
CA ILE A 19 -2.87 9.42 -32.42
C ILE A 19 -3.08 10.27 -31.16
N PRO A 20 -2.92 9.69 -29.95
CA PRO A 20 -3.09 10.42 -28.71
C PRO A 20 -1.97 11.44 -28.52
N ASN A 21 -2.15 12.36 -27.57
CA ASN A 21 -1.09 13.31 -27.25
C ASN A 21 0.04 12.57 -26.50
N LEU A 22 1.23 12.53 -27.12
CA LEU A 22 2.37 11.73 -26.64
C LEU A 22 2.97 12.25 -25.32
N ILE A 23 2.70 13.50 -24.93
CA ILE A 23 3.17 14.10 -23.67
C ILE A 23 2.09 14.14 -22.59
N GLU A 24 0.86 13.72 -22.91
CA GLU A 24 -0.30 13.79 -22.02
C GLU A 24 -0.08 13.01 -20.73
N ILE A 25 0.49 11.80 -20.83
CA ILE A 25 0.80 10.96 -19.66
C ILE A 25 1.71 11.70 -18.66
N GLN A 26 2.72 12.43 -19.14
CA GLN A 26 3.63 13.17 -18.27
C GLN A 26 2.90 14.35 -17.61
N ARG A 27 2.13 15.10 -18.39
CA ARG A 27 1.37 16.27 -17.92
C ARG A 27 0.31 15.88 -16.90
N GLU A 28 -0.48 14.84 -17.20
CA GLU A 28 -1.52 14.33 -16.29
C GLU A 28 -0.93 13.80 -15.00
N SER A 29 0.15 13.02 -15.08
CA SER A 29 0.85 12.51 -13.88
C SER A 29 1.33 13.65 -12.98
N TYR A 30 1.92 14.69 -13.59
CA TYR A 30 2.42 15.85 -12.86
C TYR A 30 1.30 16.71 -12.26
N ASN A 31 0.24 16.98 -13.03
CA ASN A 31 -0.93 17.70 -12.57
C ASN A 31 -1.66 16.97 -11.43
N ARG A 32 -1.80 15.64 -11.54
CA ARG A 32 -2.37 14.80 -10.47
C ARG A 32 -1.51 14.83 -9.21
N PHE A 33 -0.19 14.92 -9.35
CA PHE A 33 0.72 15.03 -8.20
C PHE A 33 0.60 16.40 -7.49
N LEU A 34 0.56 17.50 -8.24
CA LEU A 34 0.56 18.85 -7.68
C LEU A 34 -0.82 19.34 -7.22
N GLN A 35 -1.87 19.08 -8.01
CA GLN A 35 -3.22 19.63 -7.83
C GLN A 35 -3.22 21.16 -7.61
N MET A 36 -2.33 21.87 -8.32
CA MET A 36 -1.98 23.27 -8.04
C MET A 36 -3.09 24.28 -8.36
N ASP A 37 -4.02 23.91 -9.23
CA ASP A 37 -5.12 24.75 -9.69
C ASP A 37 -6.46 24.39 -9.03
N LEU A 38 -6.41 23.54 -8.00
CA LEU A 38 -7.55 23.13 -7.18
C LEU A 38 -7.54 23.84 -5.83
N LEU A 39 -8.74 24.20 -5.36
CA LEU A 39 -8.96 24.69 -4.01
C LEU A 39 -8.73 23.56 -3.00
N PRO A 40 -8.36 23.87 -1.74
CA PRO A 40 -8.13 22.86 -0.70
C PRO A 40 -9.25 21.81 -0.59
N GLU A 41 -10.50 22.24 -0.68
CA GLU A 41 -11.70 21.39 -0.59
C GLU A 41 -11.93 20.51 -1.84
N GLU A 42 -11.37 20.89 -2.98
CA GLU A 42 -11.50 20.16 -4.26
C GLU A 42 -10.39 19.13 -4.45
N ARG A 43 -9.35 19.14 -3.60
CA ARG A 43 -8.19 18.25 -3.76
C ARG A 43 -8.51 16.83 -3.34
N GLU A 44 -8.10 15.90 -4.17
CA GLU A 44 -8.11 14.48 -3.84
C GLU A 44 -6.96 14.15 -2.90
N ASN A 45 -7.11 13.11 -2.07
CA ASN A 45 -6.04 12.59 -1.23
C ASN A 45 -5.00 11.79 -2.04
N THR A 46 -4.32 12.47 -2.96
CA THR A 46 -3.26 11.93 -3.82
C THR A 46 -2.14 12.96 -3.99
N GLY A 47 -0.97 12.53 -4.47
CA GLY A 47 0.14 13.43 -4.72
C GLY A 47 0.65 14.13 -3.46
N LEU A 48 0.88 15.45 -3.53
CA LEU A 48 1.33 16.26 -2.40
C LEU A 48 0.37 16.25 -1.21
N GLN A 49 -0.95 16.22 -1.47
CA GLN A 49 -1.97 16.17 -0.42
C GLN A 49 -1.79 14.92 0.45
N ALA A 50 -1.65 13.75 -0.19
CA ALA A 50 -1.42 12.48 0.50
C ALA A 50 -0.08 12.45 1.25
N VAL A 51 0.96 13.09 0.70
CA VAL A 51 2.25 13.20 1.37
C VAL A 51 2.11 14.00 2.67
N PHE A 52 1.49 15.18 2.63
CA PHE A 52 1.27 15.99 3.85
C PHE A 52 0.40 15.26 4.86
N GLN A 53 -0.72 14.67 4.44
CA GLN A 53 -1.59 13.90 5.34
C GLN A 53 -0.94 12.63 5.92
N SER A 54 0.07 12.06 5.24
CA SER A 54 0.79 10.89 5.77
C SER A 54 1.85 11.24 6.82
N VAL A 55 2.31 12.50 6.84
CA VAL A 55 3.38 12.97 7.74
C VAL A 55 2.78 13.72 8.93
N PHE A 56 1.70 14.46 8.72
CA PHE A 56 1.00 15.21 9.75
C PHE A 56 -0.21 14.43 10.27
N PRO A 57 -0.55 14.53 11.57
CA PRO A 57 0.03 15.45 12.56
C PRO A 57 1.39 14.99 13.12
N ILE A 58 2.24 15.95 13.47
CA ILE A 58 3.51 15.69 14.16
C ILE A 58 3.35 16.14 15.62
N SER A 59 3.41 15.18 16.54
CA SER A 59 3.38 15.45 17.98
C SER A 59 4.78 15.47 18.59
N ASP A 60 4.99 16.34 19.58
CA ASP A 60 6.16 16.30 20.45
C ASP A 60 6.18 15.00 21.30
N PHE A 61 7.38 14.53 21.67
CA PHE A 61 7.59 13.36 22.54
C PHE A 61 6.83 13.43 23.87
N ARG A 62 6.63 14.63 24.43
CA ARG A 62 5.90 14.88 25.68
C ARG A 62 4.39 15.04 25.47
N GLY A 63 3.91 15.07 24.22
CA GLY A 63 2.52 15.31 23.88
C GLY A 63 2.00 16.72 24.22
N THR A 64 2.90 17.69 24.45
CA THR A 64 2.53 19.07 24.84
C THR A 64 2.31 19.99 23.66
N ALA A 65 2.72 19.57 22.46
CA ALA A 65 2.49 20.30 21.23
C ALA A 65 2.19 19.35 20.09
N THR A 66 1.30 19.76 19.19
CA THR A 66 1.01 19.06 17.94
C THR A 66 1.02 20.06 16.80
N LEU A 67 1.65 19.66 15.69
CA LEU A 67 1.72 20.41 14.46
C LEU A 67 0.82 19.72 13.43
N ASP A 68 -0.16 20.45 12.91
CA ASP A 68 -1.18 19.97 11.97
C ASP A 68 -1.02 20.63 10.60
N PHE A 69 -1.20 19.86 9.54
CA PHE A 69 -1.29 20.38 8.18
C PHE A 69 -2.71 20.88 7.91
N VAL A 70 -2.86 22.13 7.45
CA VAL A 70 -4.16 22.73 7.09
C VAL A 70 -4.37 22.67 5.58
N GLU A 71 -3.49 23.32 4.82
CA GLU A 71 -3.57 23.41 3.37
C GLU A 71 -2.21 23.79 2.76
N PHE A 72 -2.09 23.71 1.44
CA PHE A 72 -0.93 24.23 0.71
C PHE A 72 -1.34 25.07 -0.49
N GLN A 73 -0.47 25.97 -0.94
CA GLN A 73 -0.61 26.74 -2.17
C GLN A 73 0.67 26.63 -2.99
N ILE A 74 0.51 26.43 -4.29
CA ILE A 74 1.63 26.34 -5.25
C ILE A 74 1.57 27.54 -6.18
N GLY A 75 2.61 28.35 -6.15
CA GLY A 75 2.74 29.56 -6.92
C GLY A 75 1.86 30.71 -6.46
N ASN A 76 2.08 31.86 -7.09
CA ASN A 76 1.34 33.08 -6.80
C ASN A 76 0.25 33.24 -7.87
N TRP A 77 -0.98 32.94 -7.49
CA TRP A 77 -2.14 33.09 -8.38
C TRP A 77 -2.69 34.49 -8.27
N GLN A 78 -2.41 35.34 -9.25
CA GLN A 78 -2.84 36.72 -9.23
C GLN A 78 -3.03 37.28 -10.64
N CYS A 79 -3.81 38.35 -10.78
CA CYS A 79 -3.84 39.12 -12.01
C CYS A 79 -2.54 39.90 -12.20
N LYS A 80 -2.31 40.43 -13.40
CA LYS A 80 -1.09 41.19 -13.76
C LYS A 80 -0.73 42.31 -12.79
N CYS A 81 -1.73 43.06 -12.30
CA CYS A 81 -1.51 44.14 -11.34
C CYS A 81 -1.54 43.71 -9.86
N GLY A 82 -1.80 42.43 -9.55
CA GLY A 82 -1.85 41.89 -8.18
C GLY A 82 -3.06 42.30 -7.35
N ARG A 83 -4.11 42.88 -7.95
CA ARG A 83 -5.31 43.30 -7.20
C ARG A 83 -6.31 42.16 -6.97
N LEU A 84 -6.37 41.21 -7.89
CA LEU A 84 -7.11 39.96 -7.72
C LEU A 84 -6.10 38.84 -7.44
N GLU A 85 -6.31 38.09 -6.36
CA GLU A 85 -5.42 37.02 -5.91
C GLU A 85 -6.20 35.79 -5.43
N GLY A 86 -5.68 34.60 -5.74
CA GLY A 86 -6.25 33.33 -5.31
C GLY A 86 -7.14 32.65 -6.36
N LEU A 87 -7.23 31.33 -6.23
CA LEU A 87 -7.95 30.45 -7.17
C LEU A 87 -9.47 30.61 -7.14
N ASN A 88 -10.02 31.25 -6.09
CA ASN A 88 -11.46 31.51 -5.96
C ASN A 88 -12.02 32.32 -7.15
N TYR A 89 -11.22 33.22 -7.72
CA TYR A 89 -11.58 34.02 -8.90
C TYR A 89 -11.60 33.20 -10.21
N LEU A 90 -11.15 31.95 -10.15
CA LEU A 90 -11.24 30.94 -11.22
C LEU A 90 -12.31 29.88 -10.90
N ARG A 91 -13.34 30.26 -10.14
CA ARG A 91 -14.53 29.45 -9.87
C ARG A 91 -15.80 30.17 -10.33
N GLY A 92 -16.70 29.41 -10.94
CA GLY A 92 -18.06 29.83 -11.26
C GLY A 92 -19.07 28.86 -10.68
N ASN A 93 -20.35 29.22 -10.70
CA ASN A 93 -21.42 28.35 -10.22
C ASN A 93 -22.16 27.70 -11.39
N CYS A 94 -22.54 26.44 -11.22
CA CYS A 94 -23.41 25.76 -12.17
C CYS A 94 -24.78 26.44 -12.24
N LYS A 95 -25.27 26.71 -13.45
CA LYS A 95 -26.59 27.31 -13.70
C LYS A 95 -27.75 26.43 -13.21
N ASN A 96 -27.55 25.11 -13.12
CA ASN A 96 -28.59 24.16 -12.75
C ASN A 96 -28.53 23.79 -11.25
N CYS A 97 -27.39 23.27 -10.77
CA CYS A 97 -27.30 22.75 -9.39
C CYS A 97 -26.51 23.65 -8.43
N GLY A 98 -25.99 24.79 -8.89
CA GLY A 98 -25.22 25.73 -8.07
C GLY A 98 -23.82 25.27 -7.66
N SER A 99 -23.40 24.04 -8.00
CA SER A 99 -22.08 23.53 -7.64
C SER A 99 -20.95 24.37 -8.24
N THR A 100 -19.83 24.46 -7.53
CA THR A 100 -18.62 25.13 -8.01
C THR A 100 -18.06 24.43 -9.25
N ILE A 101 -17.68 25.22 -10.26
CA ILE A 101 -17.09 24.78 -11.52
C ILE A 101 -15.79 25.54 -11.72
N LYS A 102 -14.73 24.83 -12.08
CA LYS A 102 -13.43 25.41 -12.43
C LYS A 102 -13.53 26.15 -13.77
N VAL A 103 -13.00 27.37 -13.80
CA VAL A 103 -12.94 28.22 -14.99
C VAL A 103 -11.52 28.23 -15.51
N ASP A 104 -11.34 27.95 -16.81
CA ASP A 104 -10.05 28.13 -17.45
C ASP A 104 -9.80 29.64 -17.68
N PRO A 105 -8.66 30.21 -17.21
CA PRO A 105 -8.35 31.63 -17.38
C PRO A 105 -8.01 32.00 -18.83
N LEU A 106 -7.53 31.06 -19.65
CA LEU A 106 -7.05 31.30 -21.01
C LEU A 106 -8.12 31.03 -22.07
N VAL A 107 -9.04 30.10 -21.79
CA VAL A 107 -10.05 29.67 -22.77
C VAL A 107 -11.46 29.89 -22.20
N PRO A 108 -12.16 30.98 -22.60
CA PRO A 108 -13.58 31.08 -22.32
C PRO A 108 -14.33 30.01 -23.12
N GLY A 109 -15.16 29.20 -22.44
CA GLY A 109 -15.75 28.02 -23.06
C GLY A 109 -16.94 27.46 -22.29
N GLU A 110 -17.46 26.34 -22.78
CA GLU A 110 -18.47 25.56 -22.08
C GLU A 110 -17.79 24.47 -21.24
N THR A 111 -18.01 24.51 -19.93
CA THR A 111 -17.51 23.51 -18.99
C THR A 111 -18.66 22.66 -18.49
N LEU A 112 -18.48 21.33 -18.51
CA LEU A 112 -19.43 20.37 -17.97
C LEU A 112 -19.40 20.40 -16.44
N CYS A 113 -20.56 20.52 -15.80
CA CYS A 113 -20.66 20.37 -14.35
C CYS A 113 -20.46 18.90 -13.95
N HIS A 114 -19.46 18.61 -13.12
CA HIS A 114 -19.19 17.26 -12.63
C HIS A 114 -20.32 16.65 -11.77
N LYS A 115 -21.17 17.49 -11.16
CA LYS A 115 -22.26 17.02 -10.28
C LYS A 115 -23.56 16.69 -11.01
N CYS A 116 -23.96 17.50 -12.00
CA CYS A 116 -25.26 17.34 -12.68
C CYS A 116 -25.16 17.16 -14.20
N GLY A 117 -23.96 17.18 -14.78
CA GLY A 117 -23.75 16.99 -16.22
C GLY A 117 -24.28 18.12 -17.11
N THR A 118 -24.65 19.28 -16.53
CA THR A 118 -25.09 20.43 -17.33
C THR A 118 -23.87 21.18 -17.90
N PHE A 119 -23.93 21.59 -19.16
CA PHE A 119 -22.93 22.49 -19.76
C PHE A 119 -23.13 23.92 -19.27
N ASN A 120 -22.05 24.57 -18.85
CA ASN A 120 -22.07 25.93 -18.35
C ASN A 120 -21.12 26.77 -19.19
N ALA A 121 -21.62 27.82 -19.82
CA ALA A 121 -20.77 28.86 -20.40
C ALA A 121 -20.07 29.59 -19.25
N VAL A 122 -18.76 29.43 -19.15
CA VAL A 122 -17.96 29.99 -18.07
C VAL A 122 -17.02 31.05 -18.63
N ARG A 123 -16.91 32.18 -17.91
CA ARG A 123 -15.96 33.24 -18.23
C ARG A 123 -15.15 33.56 -16.98
N PRO A 124 -13.83 33.77 -17.12
CA PRO A 124 -13.01 34.10 -15.97
C PRO A 124 -13.36 35.50 -15.47
N GLN A 125 -13.31 35.70 -14.16
CA GLN A 125 -13.49 37.02 -13.58
C GLN A 125 -12.29 37.89 -13.93
N LEU A 126 -12.55 39.04 -14.56
CA LEU A 126 -11.52 39.98 -14.98
C LEU A 126 -11.25 40.99 -13.88
N CYS A 127 -10.00 41.42 -13.77
CA CYS A 127 -9.62 42.49 -12.84
C CYS A 127 -10.10 43.85 -13.34
N ASP A 128 -10.77 44.62 -12.48
CA ASP A 128 -11.26 45.97 -12.80
C ASP A 128 -10.14 46.95 -13.22
N ASN A 129 -8.90 46.69 -12.79
CA ASN A 129 -7.76 47.57 -13.07
C ASN A 129 -6.99 47.18 -14.34
N CYS A 130 -6.66 45.90 -14.51
CA CYS A 130 -5.83 45.45 -15.65
C CYS A 130 -6.60 44.70 -16.72
N GLY A 131 -7.89 44.41 -16.53
CA GLY A 131 -8.73 43.67 -17.49
C GLY A 131 -8.35 42.21 -17.69
N GLU A 132 -7.34 41.71 -16.98
CA GLU A 132 -6.83 40.34 -17.09
C GLU A 132 -7.35 39.47 -15.92
N PRO A 133 -7.59 38.17 -16.16
CA PRO A 133 -8.01 37.24 -15.11
C PRO A 133 -6.86 36.88 -14.17
N VAL A 134 -7.17 36.15 -13.10
CA VAL A 134 -6.15 35.54 -12.24
C VAL A 134 -5.42 34.46 -13.03
N GLY A 135 -4.08 34.50 -13.01
CA GLY A 135 -3.23 33.49 -13.61
C GLY A 135 -2.08 33.15 -12.68
N LEU A 136 -1.34 32.10 -13.02
CA LEU A 136 -0.11 31.76 -12.31
C LEU A 136 0.95 32.81 -12.68
N LYS A 137 1.39 33.59 -11.70
CA LYS A 137 2.44 34.59 -11.91
C LYS A 137 3.80 33.93 -11.85
N HIS A 138 4.52 34.00 -12.96
CA HIS A 138 5.91 33.58 -13.05
C HIS A 138 6.83 34.71 -12.61
N LYS A 139 7.88 34.37 -11.87
CA LYS A 139 8.95 35.32 -11.52
C LYS A 139 9.85 35.60 -12.73
N HIS A 140 10.11 34.56 -13.51
CA HIS A 140 10.92 34.54 -14.72
C HIS A 140 10.24 33.64 -15.75
N ASP A 141 10.29 34.05 -17.01
CA ASP A 141 9.76 33.24 -18.11
C ASP A 141 10.74 32.10 -18.46
N GLN A 142 10.25 31.10 -19.21
CA GLN A 142 11.06 29.93 -19.58
C GLN A 142 12.37 30.32 -20.30
N GLN A 143 12.31 31.26 -21.24
CA GLN A 143 13.47 31.74 -21.98
C GLN A 143 14.47 32.48 -21.06
N GLU A 144 13.97 33.31 -20.13
CA GLU A 144 14.82 34.02 -19.18
C GLU A 144 15.55 33.04 -18.25
N CYS A 145 14.87 31.98 -17.78
CA CYS A 145 15.50 30.93 -16.99
C CYS A 145 16.62 30.22 -17.75
N GLN A 146 16.44 29.97 -19.05
CA GLN A 146 17.46 29.36 -19.91
C GLN A 146 18.69 30.28 -20.08
N GLU A 147 18.46 31.54 -20.46
CA GLU A 147 19.55 32.52 -20.70
C GLU A 147 20.35 32.83 -19.43
N ARG A 148 19.67 32.89 -18.27
CA ARG A 148 20.29 33.24 -16.98
C ARG A 148 20.80 32.04 -16.18
N GLY A 149 20.63 30.81 -16.67
CA GLY A 149 21.06 29.62 -15.93
C GLY A 149 20.25 29.32 -14.67
N MET A 150 18.99 29.76 -14.59
CA MET A 150 18.12 29.57 -13.42
C MET A 150 17.16 28.40 -13.61
N SER A 151 16.60 27.87 -12.53
CA SER A 151 15.52 26.87 -12.61
C SER A 151 14.16 27.55 -12.80
N TYR A 152 13.29 26.98 -13.63
CA TYR A 152 11.92 27.44 -13.80
C TYR A 152 11.04 26.79 -12.72
N SER A 153 10.71 27.55 -11.69
CA SER A 153 10.06 27.04 -10.47
C SER A 153 9.06 28.04 -9.88
N VAL A 154 8.19 27.54 -9.02
CA VAL A 154 7.22 28.34 -8.24
C VAL A 154 7.29 28.00 -6.75
N PRO A 155 7.00 28.97 -5.86
CA PRO A 155 7.02 28.72 -4.42
C PRO A 155 5.90 27.76 -4.00
N LEU A 156 6.23 26.81 -3.14
CA LEU A 156 5.27 26.02 -2.37
C LEU A 156 5.15 26.65 -0.98
N LYS A 157 3.95 27.07 -0.63
CA LYS A 157 3.62 27.55 0.70
C LYS A 157 2.68 26.55 1.37
N VAL A 158 2.88 26.31 2.65
CA VAL A 158 2.08 25.36 3.43
C VAL A 158 1.57 26.08 4.66
N LYS A 159 0.26 26.04 4.86
CA LYS A 159 -0.38 26.56 6.05
C LYS A 159 -0.42 25.45 7.10
N ILE A 160 0.21 25.71 8.24
CA ILE A 160 0.38 24.75 9.32
C ILE A 160 -0.22 25.35 10.59
N ARG A 161 -0.83 24.52 11.42
CA ARG A 161 -1.38 24.89 12.72
C ARG A 161 -0.58 24.23 13.83
N LEU A 162 -0.01 25.03 14.73
CA LEU A 162 0.61 24.58 15.96
C LEU A 162 -0.40 24.70 17.11
N THR A 163 -0.77 23.57 17.70
CA THR A 163 -1.61 23.49 18.88
C THR A 163 -0.75 23.14 20.08
N VAL A 164 -0.74 23.99 21.11
CA VAL A 164 0.00 23.78 22.37
C VAL A 164 -1.00 23.40 23.46
N PHE A 165 -0.70 22.34 24.19
CA PHE A 165 -1.52 21.80 25.27
C PHE A 165 -0.87 22.04 26.63
N ASP A 166 -1.67 22.44 27.61
CA ASP A 166 -1.32 22.35 29.02
C ASP A 166 -1.80 20.99 29.54
N LYS A 167 -0.85 20.18 30.01
CA LYS A 167 -1.11 18.88 30.64
C LYS A 167 -1.26 19.08 32.14
N ASP A 168 -2.44 18.74 32.67
CA ASP A 168 -2.67 18.72 34.12
C ASP A 168 -1.91 17.53 34.74
N PRO A 169 -1.01 17.78 35.73
CA PRO A 169 -0.22 16.74 36.36
C PRO A 169 -1.04 15.72 37.17
N GLU A 170 -2.26 16.05 37.61
CA GLU A 170 -3.08 15.13 38.42
C GLU A 170 -4.05 14.30 37.59
N THR A 171 -4.64 14.88 36.54
CA THR A 171 -5.70 14.23 35.74
C THR A 171 -5.21 13.68 34.39
N GLU A 172 -3.95 13.96 34.01
CA GLU A 172 -3.38 13.72 32.68
C GLU A 172 -4.20 14.28 31.51
N SER A 173 -5.19 15.13 31.80
CA SER A 173 -6.04 15.73 30.78
C SER A 173 -5.25 16.81 30.01
N LEU A 174 -5.49 16.87 28.71
CA LEU A 174 -4.90 17.86 27.82
C LEU A 174 -5.91 18.98 27.59
N SER A 175 -5.53 20.19 27.96
CA SER A 175 -6.29 21.41 27.67
C SER A 175 -5.56 22.24 26.62
N ILE A 176 -6.28 22.84 25.67
CA ILE A 176 -5.67 23.67 24.63
C ILE A 176 -5.28 25.01 25.26
N ARG A 177 -3.99 25.33 25.23
CA ARG A 177 -3.43 26.59 25.69
C ARG A 177 -3.39 27.64 24.59
N ASP A 178 -2.87 27.25 23.43
CA ASP A 178 -2.61 28.17 22.32
C ASP A 178 -2.78 27.46 20.99
N ILE A 179 -3.29 28.18 19.99
CA ILE A 179 -3.39 27.72 18.61
C ILE A 179 -2.82 28.82 17.73
N LYS A 180 -1.76 28.49 16.98
CA LYS A 180 -1.12 29.40 16.02
C LYS A 180 -1.17 28.79 14.64
N GLU A 181 -1.76 29.52 13.69
CA GLU A 181 -1.71 29.18 12.27
C GLU A 181 -0.75 30.10 11.54
N GLU A 182 0.14 29.53 10.74
CA GLU A 182 1.08 30.31 9.94
C GLU A 182 1.27 29.69 8.55
N GLU A 183 1.39 30.56 7.55
CA GLU A 183 1.77 30.17 6.20
C GLU A 183 3.29 30.19 6.08
N VAL A 184 3.90 29.01 5.89
CA VAL A 184 5.34 28.84 5.82
C VAL A 184 5.77 28.54 4.39
N PHE A 185 6.83 29.21 3.93
CA PHE A 185 7.49 28.86 2.67
C PHE A 185 8.22 27.52 2.83
N PHE A 186 7.80 26.52 2.06
CA PHE A 186 8.29 25.14 2.18
C PHE A 186 9.36 24.79 1.14
N GLY A 187 9.53 25.62 0.11
CA GLY A 187 10.51 25.43 -0.96
C GLY A 187 9.98 25.84 -2.32
N GLU A 188 10.74 25.54 -3.36
CA GLU A 188 10.33 25.78 -4.75
C GLU A 188 10.06 24.46 -5.47
N ILE A 189 9.01 24.44 -6.29
CA ILE A 189 8.61 23.31 -7.12
C ILE A 189 8.91 23.65 -8.58
N PRO A 190 9.76 22.88 -9.27
CA PRO A 190 10.02 23.10 -10.70
C PRO A 190 8.74 22.97 -11.51
N LEU A 191 8.49 23.87 -12.45
CA LEU A 191 7.32 23.76 -13.33
C LEU A 191 7.65 23.00 -14.60
N MET A 192 6.68 22.22 -15.06
CA MET A 192 6.72 21.56 -16.36
C MET A 192 6.39 22.58 -17.46
N THR A 193 7.20 22.62 -18.51
CA THR A 193 6.95 23.42 -19.72
C THR A 193 5.81 22.83 -20.56
N ASP A 194 5.33 23.56 -21.55
CA ASP A 194 4.28 23.08 -22.47
C ASP A 194 4.70 21.82 -23.25
N ASN A 195 6.00 21.62 -23.42
CA ASN A 195 6.60 20.47 -24.10
C ASN A 195 6.80 19.25 -23.18
N GLY A 196 6.43 19.33 -21.91
CA GLY A 196 6.65 18.25 -20.93
C GLY A 196 8.08 18.16 -20.40
N THR A 197 8.88 19.22 -20.54
CA THR A 197 10.26 19.32 -20.04
C THR A 197 10.33 20.17 -18.77
N PHE A 198 11.47 20.17 -18.07
CA PHE A 198 11.75 21.00 -16.92
C PHE A 198 13.03 21.78 -17.15
N ILE A 199 13.05 23.07 -16.85
CA ILE A 199 14.27 23.88 -16.93
C ILE A 199 14.92 23.88 -15.55
N ILE A 200 16.06 23.21 -15.43
CA ILE A 200 16.84 23.11 -14.19
C ILE A 200 18.22 23.70 -14.46
N ASN A 201 18.54 24.78 -13.75
CA ASN A 201 19.77 25.56 -13.93
C ASN A 201 20.02 25.95 -15.40
N GLY A 202 18.98 26.50 -16.04
CA GLY A 202 18.95 26.92 -17.44
C GLY A 202 18.97 25.80 -18.49
N THR A 203 19.08 24.54 -18.07
CA THR A 203 19.10 23.39 -18.99
C THR A 203 17.76 22.68 -18.98
N GLU A 204 17.21 22.39 -20.16
CA GLU A 204 16.02 21.54 -20.27
C GLU A 204 16.34 20.08 -19.93
N ARG A 205 15.48 19.48 -19.12
CA ARG A 205 15.56 18.10 -18.66
C ARG A 205 14.20 17.42 -18.83
N VAL A 206 14.23 16.11 -19.03
CA VAL A 206 13.03 15.28 -19.10
C VAL A 206 13.10 14.24 -18.00
N ILE A 207 11.96 14.00 -17.35
CA ILE A 207 11.80 12.90 -16.40
C ILE A 207 11.24 11.71 -17.16
N VAL A 208 11.98 10.61 -17.16
CA VAL A 208 11.57 9.36 -17.83
C VAL A 208 10.77 8.51 -16.86
N SER A 209 9.63 8.00 -17.32
CA SER A 209 8.83 7.04 -16.56
C SER A 209 9.65 5.79 -16.24
N GLN A 210 9.77 5.49 -14.95
CA GLN A 210 10.49 4.30 -14.50
C GLN A 210 9.57 3.08 -14.53
N LEU A 211 10.07 1.96 -15.05
CA LEU A 211 9.42 0.67 -14.91
C LEU A 211 10.05 -0.08 -13.73
N HIS A 212 9.27 -0.26 -12.67
CA HIS A 212 9.66 -1.03 -11.50
C HIS A 212 8.68 -2.17 -11.23
N ARG A 213 9.10 -3.16 -10.43
CA ARG A 213 8.20 -4.22 -9.99
C ARG A 213 7.12 -3.62 -9.11
N SER A 214 5.87 -4.04 -9.31
CA SER A 214 4.79 -3.66 -8.42
C SER A 214 5.04 -4.22 -7.02
N PRO A 215 4.61 -3.52 -5.97
CA PRO A 215 4.52 -4.11 -4.64
C PRO A 215 3.61 -5.34 -4.66
N GLY A 216 3.95 -6.34 -3.85
CA GLY A 216 3.18 -7.57 -3.75
C GLY A 216 4.04 -8.80 -3.45
N VAL A 217 3.42 -9.96 -3.60
CA VAL A 217 4.07 -11.26 -3.38
C VAL A 217 4.31 -11.94 -4.71
N PHE A 218 5.55 -12.35 -4.94
CA PHE A 218 5.99 -12.99 -6.17
C PHE A 218 6.54 -14.38 -5.88
N PHE A 219 6.03 -15.38 -6.58
CA PHE A 219 6.54 -16.75 -6.51
C PHE A 219 7.29 -17.08 -7.79
N LYS A 220 8.53 -17.58 -7.64
CA LYS A 220 9.32 -18.09 -8.75
C LYS A 220 9.61 -19.57 -8.50
N ARG A 221 9.08 -20.41 -9.39
CA ARG A 221 9.38 -21.85 -9.43
C ARG A 221 10.57 -22.08 -10.37
N GLY A 222 11.61 -22.72 -9.87
CA GLY A 222 12.83 -23.03 -10.61
C GLY A 222 13.56 -24.21 -9.97
N LEU A 223 14.89 -24.25 -10.08
CA LEU A 223 15.73 -25.20 -9.33
C LEU A 223 15.51 -25.06 -7.81
N LEU A 224 15.34 -23.83 -7.34
CA LEU A 224 14.95 -23.50 -5.98
C LEU A 224 13.66 -22.69 -6.04
N ASN A 225 12.71 -23.02 -5.18
CA ASN A 225 11.47 -22.26 -5.04
C ASN A 225 11.76 -21.01 -4.20
N VAL A 226 11.38 -19.85 -4.74
CA VAL A 226 11.59 -18.55 -4.08
C VAL A 226 10.27 -17.80 -4.00
N ALA A 227 9.96 -17.24 -2.84
CA ALA A 227 8.87 -16.30 -2.64
C ALA A 227 9.45 -14.93 -2.24
N LYS A 228 9.01 -13.85 -2.85
CA LYS A 228 9.49 -12.49 -2.56
C LYS A 228 8.32 -11.59 -2.20
N VAL A 229 8.42 -10.92 -1.06
CA VAL A 229 7.51 -9.88 -0.62
C VAL A 229 8.19 -8.54 -0.89
N ILE A 230 7.65 -7.80 -1.86
CA ILE A 230 8.13 -6.48 -2.26
C ILE A 230 7.16 -5.45 -1.66
N PRO A 231 7.55 -4.70 -0.62
CA PRO A 231 6.70 -3.65 -0.08
C PRO A 231 6.74 -2.40 -0.95
N TYR A 232 5.74 -1.52 -0.79
CA TYR A 232 5.78 -0.19 -1.43
C TYR A 232 6.89 0.69 -0.84
N ARG A 233 7.14 0.57 0.46
CA ARG A 233 8.25 1.21 1.18
C ARG A 233 8.84 0.23 2.19
N GLY A 234 10.17 0.22 2.32
CA GLY A 234 10.88 -0.60 3.31
C GLY A 234 11.65 -1.77 2.73
N SER A 235 12.09 -2.67 3.62
CA SER A 235 12.98 -3.79 3.29
C SER A 235 12.22 -4.94 2.64
N TRP A 236 12.82 -5.54 1.60
CA TRP A 236 12.28 -6.73 0.97
C TRP A 236 12.47 -7.95 1.87
N VAL A 237 11.50 -8.86 1.83
CA VAL A 237 11.55 -10.15 2.51
C VAL A 237 11.49 -11.26 1.47
N GLU A 238 12.51 -12.10 1.42
CA GLU A 238 12.59 -13.20 0.46
C GLU A 238 12.69 -14.54 1.19
N PHE A 239 11.87 -15.51 0.81
CA PHE A 239 11.95 -16.89 1.27
C PHE A 239 12.53 -17.74 0.16
N GLU A 240 13.56 -18.53 0.47
CA GLU A 240 14.23 -19.41 -0.49
C GLU A 240 14.52 -20.76 0.15
N TYR A 241 14.23 -21.83 -0.59
CA TYR A 241 14.76 -23.15 -0.24
C TYR A 241 16.22 -23.26 -0.68
N ASP A 242 17.03 -23.93 0.14
CA ASP A 242 18.38 -24.36 -0.24
C ASP A 242 18.37 -25.77 -0.86
N GLN A 243 19.50 -26.23 -1.39
CA GLN A 243 19.68 -27.59 -1.95
C GLN A 243 19.38 -28.71 -0.94
N LYS A 244 19.49 -28.41 0.37
CA LYS A 244 19.15 -29.33 1.47
C LYS A 244 17.67 -29.28 1.86
N ASN A 245 16.81 -28.62 1.08
CA ASN A 245 15.40 -28.37 1.40
C ASN A 245 15.16 -27.59 2.71
N LEU A 246 16.17 -26.86 3.20
CA LEU A 246 16.01 -25.95 4.32
C LEU A 246 15.45 -24.61 3.83
N LEU A 247 14.39 -24.14 4.49
CA LEU A 247 13.78 -22.86 4.18
C LEU A 247 14.53 -21.72 4.90
N TYR A 248 15.08 -20.81 4.11
CA TYR A 248 15.72 -19.60 4.59
C TYR A 248 14.85 -18.39 4.29
N VAL A 249 15.00 -17.37 5.14
CA VAL A 249 14.47 -16.03 4.90
C VAL A 249 15.64 -15.06 4.74
N ARG A 250 15.44 -14.06 3.89
CA ARG A 250 16.35 -12.94 3.68
C ARG A 250 15.61 -11.65 3.90
N VAL A 251 16.04 -10.88 4.91
CA VAL A 251 15.53 -9.54 5.19
C VAL A 251 16.64 -8.55 4.88
N GLY A 252 16.45 -7.77 3.80
CA GLY A 252 17.51 -6.92 3.26
C GLY A 252 18.75 -7.73 2.85
N LYS A 253 19.87 -7.56 3.57
CA LYS A 253 21.15 -8.25 3.30
C LYS A 253 21.40 -9.49 4.17
N ARG A 254 20.58 -9.74 5.21
CA ARG A 254 20.80 -10.84 6.17
C ARG A 254 20.00 -12.06 5.79
N LYS A 255 20.62 -13.24 5.83
CA LYS A 255 19.99 -14.55 5.58
C LYS A 255 20.04 -15.39 6.85
N PHE A 256 18.90 -15.97 7.23
CA PHE A 256 18.78 -16.83 8.40
C PHE A 256 17.65 -17.85 8.18
N LEU A 257 17.54 -18.86 9.06
CA LEU A 257 16.50 -19.87 8.95
C LEU A 257 15.12 -19.22 9.06
N ALA A 258 14.16 -19.67 8.26
CA ALA A 258 12.80 -19.13 8.27
C ALA A 258 12.13 -19.27 9.65
N THR A 259 12.49 -20.29 10.42
CA THR A 259 12.00 -20.48 11.81
C THR A 259 12.42 -19.31 12.72
N ILE A 260 13.60 -18.72 12.55
CA ILE A 260 14.02 -17.54 13.34
C ILE A 260 13.14 -16.33 12.99
N PHE A 261 12.76 -16.18 11.73
CA PHE A 261 11.82 -15.12 11.31
C PHE A 261 10.43 -15.34 11.89
N LEU A 262 9.94 -16.57 11.90
CA LEU A 262 8.65 -16.92 12.50
C LEU A 262 8.64 -16.71 14.02
N ARG A 263 9.75 -17.02 14.71
CA ARG A 263 9.91 -16.72 16.13
C ARG A 263 9.87 -15.21 16.40
N ALA A 264 10.54 -14.42 15.55
CA ALA A 264 10.53 -12.96 15.67
C ALA A 264 9.15 -12.35 15.34
N LEU A 265 8.42 -12.93 14.39
CA LEU A 265 7.04 -12.55 14.05
C LEU A 265 5.98 -13.15 14.98
N GLY A 266 6.37 -13.92 16.01
CA GLY A 266 5.51 -14.80 16.80
C GLY A 266 4.44 -14.12 17.65
N ILE A 267 3.55 -13.34 17.05
CA ILE A 267 2.61 -12.47 17.73
C ILE A 267 1.27 -13.20 18.07
N TRP A 268 1.06 -14.50 17.76
CA TRP A 268 -0.31 -15.10 17.83
C TRP A 268 -0.40 -16.65 17.76
N LEU A 269 0.38 -17.38 18.55
CA LEU A 269 0.05 -18.81 18.78
C LEU A 269 -1.05 -18.99 19.86
N ASP A 270 -1.56 -17.89 20.43
CA ASP A 270 -2.85 -17.86 21.11
C ASP A 270 -3.94 -17.44 20.10
N PRO A 271 -4.95 -18.28 19.84
CA PRO A 271 -6.14 -17.93 19.03
C PRO A 271 -6.89 -16.68 19.53
N GLN A 272 -6.62 -16.22 20.75
CA GLN A 272 -7.23 -15.03 21.35
C GLN A 272 -6.47 -13.73 21.08
N PHE A 273 -5.26 -13.79 20.51
CA PHE A 273 -4.54 -12.58 20.14
C PHE A 273 -5.19 -11.98 18.88
N ASP A 274 -6.07 -11.02 19.12
CA ASP A 274 -6.75 -10.26 18.07
C ASP A 274 -6.10 -8.88 17.95
N ALA A 275 -5.27 -8.70 16.92
CA ALA A 275 -4.66 -7.42 16.58
C ALA A 275 -5.70 -6.31 16.33
N SER A 276 -6.96 -6.66 16.06
CA SER A 276 -8.07 -5.71 15.88
C SER A 276 -8.80 -5.34 17.18
N ARG A 277 -8.53 -6.05 18.29
CA ARG A 277 -9.10 -5.76 19.64
C ARG A 277 -8.19 -4.94 20.57
N GLY A 278 -7.20 -4.26 20.01
CA GLY A 278 -6.50 -3.18 20.71
C GLY A 278 -5.28 -3.65 21.49
N VAL A 279 -4.16 -3.76 20.77
CA VAL A 279 -2.88 -3.36 21.34
C VAL A 279 -2.84 -1.83 21.21
N THR A 280 -3.20 -1.12 22.28
CA THR A 280 -3.30 0.35 22.27
C THR A 280 -1.97 1.04 22.57
N THR A 281 -0.97 0.33 23.12
CA THR A 281 0.35 0.88 23.46
C THR A 281 1.48 -0.15 23.35
N ASP A 282 2.67 0.31 22.93
CA ASP A 282 3.88 -0.51 22.75
C ASP A 282 4.27 -1.31 24.01
N SER A 283 3.94 -0.80 25.21
CA SER A 283 4.23 -1.46 26.49
C SER A 283 3.40 -2.74 26.72
N GLN A 284 2.14 -2.76 26.29
CA GLN A 284 1.27 -3.96 26.39
C GLN A 284 1.75 -5.07 25.44
N LEU A 285 2.27 -4.67 24.28
CA LEU A 285 2.90 -5.57 23.33
C LEU A 285 4.17 -6.18 23.92
N GLU A 286 5.03 -5.37 24.55
CA GLU A 286 6.28 -5.83 25.16
C GLU A 286 6.04 -6.84 26.29
N GLU A 287 5.03 -6.61 27.13
CA GLU A 287 4.67 -7.52 28.23
C GLU A 287 4.08 -8.85 27.71
N SER A 288 3.25 -8.80 26.66
CA SER A 288 2.74 -10.00 25.99
C SER A 288 3.86 -10.83 25.36
N ILE A 289 4.85 -10.17 24.74
CA ILE A 289 6.04 -10.83 24.17
C ILE A 289 6.88 -11.52 25.25
N LYS A 290 7.06 -10.89 26.42
CA LYS A 290 7.83 -11.47 27.53
C LYS A 290 7.16 -12.68 28.15
N ASN A 291 5.83 -12.73 28.14
CA ASN A 291 5.05 -13.79 28.76
C ASN A 291 4.65 -14.93 27.80
N ALA A 292 4.85 -14.77 26.49
CA ALA A 292 4.54 -15.81 25.52
C ALA A 292 5.54 -16.98 25.59
N SER A 293 5.09 -18.15 26.05
CA SER A 293 5.85 -19.40 25.94
C SER A 293 5.56 -20.04 24.58
N PHE A 294 6.45 -19.86 23.61
CA PHE A 294 6.39 -20.58 22.33
C PHE A 294 7.37 -21.75 22.35
N SER A 295 6.91 -22.94 22.00
CA SER A 295 7.76 -24.11 21.80
C SER A 295 8.01 -24.34 20.32
N ASP A 296 9.07 -25.10 20.00
CA ASP A 296 9.37 -25.51 18.63
C ASP A 296 8.23 -26.36 18.03
N ALA A 297 7.49 -27.08 18.89
CA ALA A 297 6.33 -27.88 18.50
C ALA A 297 5.18 -27.03 17.97
N ASP A 298 4.97 -25.82 18.52
CA ASP A 298 3.88 -24.94 18.09
C ASP A 298 4.11 -24.36 16.69
N ILE A 299 5.37 -24.12 16.33
CA ILE A 299 5.72 -23.70 14.97
C ILE A 299 5.47 -24.87 14.00
N LEU A 300 5.86 -26.09 14.39
CA LEU A 300 5.70 -27.27 13.55
C LEU A 300 4.22 -27.63 13.34
N SER A 301 3.39 -27.55 14.37
CA SER A 301 1.95 -27.85 14.28
C SER A 301 1.19 -26.90 13.34
N ALA A 302 1.70 -25.70 13.10
CA ALA A 302 1.11 -24.76 12.14
C ALA A 302 1.30 -25.19 10.67
N PHE A 303 2.36 -25.93 10.36
CA PHE A 303 2.69 -26.35 9.00
C PHE A 303 2.53 -27.85 8.75
N HIS A 304 2.49 -28.64 9.82
CA HIS A 304 2.44 -30.09 9.78
C HIS A 304 1.24 -30.63 10.57
N VAL A 305 0.67 -31.73 10.07
CA VAL A 305 -0.37 -32.46 10.79
C VAL A 305 0.27 -33.18 11.97
N ALA A 306 -0.23 -32.94 13.18
CA ALA A 306 0.19 -33.63 14.40
C ALA A 306 -0.88 -34.66 14.81
N ASP A 307 -0.48 -35.92 14.91
CA ASP A 307 -1.34 -36.98 15.45
C ASP A 307 -0.87 -37.33 16.88
N GLN A 308 -1.82 -37.71 17.73
CA GLN A 308 -1.50 -38.15 19.09
C GLN A 308 -1.17 -39.64 19.09
N LEU A 309 -0.07 -40.00 19.76
CA LEU A 309 0.37 -41.38 19.94
C LEU A 309 0.28 -41.77 21.41
N ARG A 310 -0.28 -42.94 21.69
CA ARG A 310 -0.35 -43.55 23.02
C ARG A 310 0.48 -44.82 23.03
N VAL A 311 1.41 -44.91 23.97
CA VAL A 311 2.26 -46.08 24.17
C VAL A 311 1.71 -46.88 25.34
N GLU A 312 1.35 -48.15 25.13
CA GLU A 312 0.89 -49.03 26.20
C GLU A 312 1.53 -50.42 26.06
N GLN A 313 2.25 -50.86 27.09
CA GLN A 313 2.90 -52.19 27.14
C GLN A 313 3.76 -52.52 25.90
N GLY A 314 4.44 -51.51 25.33
CA GLY A 314 5.29 -51.68 24.14
C GLY A 314 4.53 -51.65 22.80
N ARG A 315 3.21 -51.41 22.83
CA ARG A 315 2.37 -51.23 21.64
C ARG A 315 2.12 -49.75 21.37
N LEU A 316 1.96 -49.40 20.10
CA LEU A 316 1.71 -48.04 19.65
C LEU A 316 0.30 -47.90 19.11
N PHE A 317 -0.45 -46.98 19.71
CA PHE A 317 -1.79 -46.61 19.29
C PHE A 317 -1.78 -45.18 18.77
N ILE A 318 -2.31 -44.96 17.57
CA ILE A 318 -2.45 -43.63 16.99
C ILE A 318 -3.90 -43.17 17.00
N SER A 319 -4.04 -41.94 17.48
CA SER A 319 -5.08 -40.97 17.21
C SER A 319 -5.89 -41.15 15.92
N VAL A 320 -7.16 -41.55 15.94
CA VAL A 320 -8.05 -41.31 14.79
C VAL A 320 -8.76 -39.98 15.01
N PRO A 321 -8.34 -38.87 14.36
CA PRO A 321 -8.98 -37.59 14.56
C PRO A 321 -10.39 -37.59 13.97
N GLU A 322 -11.33 -36.97 14.68
CA GLU A 322 -12.75 -36.89 14.29
C GLU A 322 -12.95 -36.22 12.92
N SER A 323 -12.06 -35.29 12.54
CA SER A 323 -12.06 -34.61 11.24
C SER A 323 -10.64 -34.24 10.79
N GLY A 324 -10.48 -33.85 9.53
CA GLY A 324 -9.20 -33.38 8.98
C GLY A 324 -8.32 -34.47 8.35
N THR A 325 -7.07 -34.12 8.07
CA THR A 325 -6.04 -35.03 7.57
C THR A 325 -5.28 -35.67 8.74
N SER A 326 -4.77 -36.89 8.56
CA SER A 326 -3.98 -37.61 9.57
C SER A 326 -2.82 -38.33 8.89
N ASN A 327 -1.67 -38.42 9.56
CA ASN A 327 -0.53 -39.21 9.09
C ASN A 327 -0.79 -40.72 9.20
N LEU A 328 -1.89 -41.16 9.82
CA LEU A 328 -2.35 -42.55 9.80
C LEU A 328 -2.52 -43.07 8.37
N VAL A 329 -2.88 -42.20 7.41
CA VAL A 329 -3.00 -42.58 6.00
C VAL A 329 -1.62 -42.96 5.45
N GLY A 330 -1.49 -44.20 5.01
CA GLY A 330 -0.25 -44.77 4.49
C GLY A 330 0.52 -45.64 5.50
N MET A 331 0.18 -45.58 6.78
CA MET A 331 0.73 -46.47 7.82
C MET A 331 0.07 -47.86 7.76
N LYS A 332 0.82 -48.93 8.08
CA LYS A 332 0.27 -50.29 8.23
C LYS A 332 -0.19 -50.56 9.66
N VAL A 333 -1.23 -51.37 9.79
CA VAL A 333 -1.78 -51.83 11.07
C VAL A 333 -1.23 -53.22 11.42
N ASP A 334 -0.99 -53.48 12.70
CA ASP A 334 -0.47 -54.78 13.17
C ASP A 334 -1.57 -55.85 13.29
N PHE A 335 -2.80 -55.41 13.58
CA PHE A 335 -3.96 -56.28 13.76
C PHE A 335 -5.12 -55.86 12.86
N ASP A 336 -6.03 -56.80 12.63
CA ASP A 336 -7.27 -56.54 11.91
C ASP A 336 -8.12 -55.51 12.69
N VAL A 337 -8.32 -54.33 12.09
CA VAL A 337 -9.13 -53.26 12.69
C VAL A 337 -10.59 -53.50 12.34
N MET A 338 -11.35 -53.99 13.30
CA MET A 338 -12.75 -54.36 13.13
C MET A 338 -13.67 -53.13 13.28
N GLY A 339 -14.64 -53.01 12.38
CA GLY A 339 -15.72 -52.03 12.48
C GLY A 339 -16.94 -52.59 13.20
N ARG A 340 -18.11 -52.01 12.91
CA ARG A 340 -19.41 -52.54 13.36
C ARG A 340 -19.90 -53.77 12.56
N GLY A 341 -19.18 -54.14 11.49
CA GLY A 341 -19.50 -55.28 10.62
C GLY A 341 -18.61 -56.50 10.88
N ALA A 342 -18.91 -57.61 10.19
CA ALA A 342 -18.16 -58.86 10.30
C ALA A 342 -16.80 -58.84 9.56
N ASP A 343 -16.62 -57.94 8.60
CA ASP A 343 -15.36 -57.77 7.86
C ASP A 343 -14.49 -56.67 8.50
N PRO A 344 -13.16 -56.87 8.57
CA PRO A 344 -12.23 -55.84 9.04
C PRO A 344 -12.20 -54.64 8.10
N ILE A 345 -12.18 -53.43 8.67
CA ILE A 345 -12.02 -52.17 7.93
C ILE A 345 -10.62 -52.11 7.32
N VAL A 346 -9.60 -52.51 8.10
CA VAL A 346 -8.22 -52.65 7.64
C VAL A 346 -7.69 -53.98 8.13
N ARG A 347 -7.13 -54.78 7.22
CA ARG A 347 -6.50 -56.05 7.58
C ARG A 347 -5.06 -55.84 8.07
N ALA A 348 -4.61 -56.70 8.97
CA ALA A 348 -3.23 -56.76 9.46
C ALA A 348 -2.21 -56.71 8.30
N GLY A 349 -1.19 -55.89 8.45
CA GLY A 349 -0.13 -55.66 7.47
C GLY A 349 -0.52 -54.80 6.26
N LYS A 350 -1.78 -54.34 6.14
CA LYS A 350 -2.22 -53.42 5.07
C LYS A 350 -2.13 -51.97 5.51
N LYS A 351 -1.87 -51.09 4.53
CA LYS A 351 -1.82 -49.64 4.73
C LYS A 351 -3.23 -49.06 4.86
N VAL A 352 -3.40 -48.12 5.78
CA VAL A 352 -4.64 -47.33 5.89
C VAL A 352 -4.75 -46.39 4.70
N THR A 353 -5.84 -46.48 3.95
CA THR A 353 -6.17 -45.57 2.85
C THR A 353 -7.08 -44.43 3.33
N ASN A 354 -7.27 -43.37 2.53
CA ASN A 354 -8.24 -42.33 2.83
C ASN A 354 -9.66 -42.90 3.06
N THR A 355 -10.06 -43.89 2.25
CA THR A 355 -11.36 -44.58 2.39
C THR A 355 -11.47 -45.40 3.68
N ALA A 356 -10.37 -46.00 4.13
CA ALA A 356 -10.32 -46.70 5.41
C ALA A 356 -10.41 -45.71 6.57
N LEU A 357 -9.71 -44.57 6.52
CA LEU A 357 -9.79 -43.52 7.55
C LEU A 357 -11.22 -43.01 7.75
N GLU A 358 -11.95 -42.76 6.66
CA GLU A 358 -13.37 -42.38 6.73
C GLU A 358 -14.25 -43.49 7.35
N SER A 359 -13.94 -44.75 7.07
CA SER A 359 -14.67 -45.89 7.61
C SER A 359 -14.40 -46.08 9.10
N LEU A 360 -13.17 -45.83 9.55
CA LEU A 360 -12.78 -45.81 10.97
C LEU A 360 -13.54 -44.72 11.73
N ARG A 361 -13.63 -43.51 11.16
CA ARG A 361 -14.43 -42.40 11.71
C ARG A 361 -15.91 -42.76 11.82
N LYS A 362 -16.51 -43.32 10.77
CA LYS A 362 -17.92 -43.77 10.79
C LYS A 362 -18.19 -44.85 11.81
N ALA A 363 -17.19 -45.68 12.13
CA ALA A 363 -17.29 -46.72 13.14
C ALA A 363 -17.11 -46.19 14.59
N ASN A 364 -16.72 -44.93 14.78
CA ASN A 364 -16.32 -44.32 16.05
C ASN A 364 -15.13 -45.04 16.72
N ILE A 365 -14.15 -45.46 15.91
CA ILE A 365 -12.89 -46.01 16.42
C ILE A 365 -11.95 -44.84 16.70
N GLY A 366 -11.58 -44.63 17.96
CA GLY A 366 -10.67 -43.54 18.35
C GLY A 366 -9.19 -43.91 18.29
N GLU A 367 -8.88 -45.19 18.54
CA GLU A 367 -7.57 -45.84 18.65
C GLU A 367 -7.22 -46.76 17.46
N VAL A 368 -6.07 -46.65 16.77
CA VAL A 368 -5.59 -47.74 15.88
C VAL A 368 -4.17 -48.19 16.26
N GLU A 369 -3.98 -49.50 16.40
CA GLU A 369 -2.66 -50.09 16.64
C GLU A 369 -1.83 -50.15 15.35
N ILE A 370 -0.61 -49.61 15.39
CA ILE A 370 0.31 -49.54 14.25
C ILE A 370 1.62 -50.26 14.53
N ASP A 371 2.25 -50.74 13.46
CA ASP A 371 3.57 -51.39 13.52
C ASP A 371 4.64 -50.44 14.06
N THR A 372 5.29 -50.87 15.14
CA THR A 372 6.41 -50.15 15.77
C THR A 372 7.59 -49.92 14.83
N ALA A 373 7.84 -50.81 13.87
CA ALA A 373 8.93 -50.67 12.91
C ALA A 373 8.72 -49.47 11.96
N GLN A 374 7.50 -48.95 11.83
CA GLN A 374 7.21 -47.82 10.94
C GLN A 374 7.65 -46.47 11.50
N LEU A 375 7.92 -46.38 12.82
CA LEU A 375 8.50 -45.20 13.44
C LEU A 375 10.01 -45.33 13.67
N GLU A 376 10.62 -46.43 13.22
CA GLU A 376 12.07 -46.61 13.30
C GLU A 376 12.79 -45.57 12.43
N GLY A 377 13.63 -44.74 13.05
CA GLY A 377 14.28 -43.60 12.40
C GLY A 377 13.43 -42.33 12.27
N ALA A 378 12.16 -42.36 12.70
CA ALA A 378 11.32 -41.15 12.81
C ALA A 378 11.64 -40.35 14.09
N PHE A 379 12.27 -40.98 15.08
CA PHE A 379 12.77 -40.32 16.29
C PHE A 379 14.26 -39.97 16.11
N ALA A 380 14.55 -38.67 16.06
CA ALA A 380 15.88 -38.16 16.36
C ALA A 380 15.86 -37.67 17.82
N LEU A 381 16.67 -38.28 18.68
CA LEU A 381 16.88 -37.85 20.07
C LEU A 381 17.59 -36.49 20.14
#